data_AF-F3PW58-F1
#
_entry.id   AF-F3PW58-F1
#
_cell.length_a   1.000
_cell.length_b   1.000
_cell.length_c   1.000
_cell.angle_alpha   90.00
_cell.angle_beta   90.00
_cell.angle_gamma   90.00
#
_symmetry.space_group_name_H-M   'P 1'
#
loop_
_entity.id
_entity.type
_entity.pdbx_description
1 polymer ?
#
loop_
_entity_poly.entity_id
_entity_poly.type
_entity_poly.pdbx_seq_one_letter_code
_entity_poly.pdbx_strand_id
1 'polypeptide(L)' 'MKEEFLKFQVPKEAMNELRGGVVAACKCSNSNEIFILAGDTMVDVGDDADQWCGDNGFKCVKA' A
#
# COMPACT_ATOMS: atom_id res chain seq x y z
N MET A 1 3.24 -2.14 32.78
CA MET A 1 3.04 -0.94 31.95
C MET A 1 3.67 -1.05 30.54
N LYS A 2 3.82 -2.26 29.98
CA LYS A 2 4.39 -2.46 28.62
C LYS A 2 3.39 -3.03 27.60
N GLU A 3 2.20 -3.44 28.04
CA GLU A 3 1.28 -4.24 27.23
C GLU A 3 0.15 -3.41 26.59
N GLU A 4 0.01 -2.12 26.95
CA GLU A 4 -1.06 -1.28 26.42
C GLU A 4 -0.65 -0.45 25.19
N PHE A 5 0.65 -0.34 24.88
CA PHE A 5 1.11 0.39 23.69
C PHE A 5 0.86 -0.36 22.37
N LEU A 6 0.73 -1.69 22.41
CA LEU A 6 0.44 -2.49 21.22
C LEU A 6 -0.99 -2.25 20.67
N LYS A 7 -1.91 -1.77 21.51
CA LYS A 7 -3.29 -1.44 21.08
C LYS A 7 -3.40 -0.12 20.31
N PHE A 8 -2.34 0.71 20.34
CA PHE A 8 -2.28 1.98 19.62
C PHE A 8 -1.45 1.92 18.35
N GLN A 9 -0.95 0.74 17.95
CA GLN A 9 -0.46 0.55 16.60
C GLN A 9 -1.66 0.54 15.67
N VAL A 10 -2.09 1.74 15.30
CA VAL A 10 -3.01 1.93 14.19
C VAL A 10 -2.37 1.22 12.99
N PRO A 11 -3.04 0.23 12.38
CA PRO A 11 -2.49 -0.49 11.23
C PRO A 11 -2.14 0.53 10.14
N LYS A 12 -1.09 0.25 9.37
CA LYS A 12 -0.51 1.21 8.40
C LYS A 12 -1.57 1.77 7.44
N GLU A 13 -2.55 0.96 7.09
CA GLU A 13 -3.75 1.31 6.30
C GLU A 13 -4.59 2.39 6.99
N ALA A 14 -4.95 2.18 8.26
CA ALA A 14 -5.71 3.15 9.06
C ALA A 14 -4.89 4.41 9.38
N MET A 15 -3.55 4.33 9.49
CA MET A 15 -2.71 5.54 9.59
C MET A 15 -2.69 6.35 8.30
N ASN A 16 -2.66 5.68 7.14
CA ASN A 16 -2.70 6.36 5.85
C ASN A 16 -4.07 7.01 5.61
N GLU A 17 -5.17 6.35 5.92
CA GLU A 17 -6.50 6.98 5.84
C GLU A 17 -6.61 8.22 6.75
N LEU A 18 -6.09 8.15 7.98
CA LEU A 18 -6.08 9.29 8.91
C LEU A 18 -5.16 10.44 8.45
N ARG A 19 -4.15 10.16 7.63
CA ARG A 19 -3.25 11.16 7.02
C ARG A 19 -3.75 11.69 5.67
N GLY A 20 -4.84 11.16 5.14
CA GLY A 20 -5.34 11.50 3.80
C GLY A 20 -4.58 10.84 2.65
N GLY A 21 -3.85 9.76 2.95
CA GLY A 21 -3.12 8.95 1.97
C GLY A 21 -4.03 8.17 1.03
N VAL A 22 -3.42 7.52 0.05
CA VAL A 22 -4.09 6.74 -0.97
C VAL A 22 -3.84 5.25 -0.76
N VAL A 23 -4.93 4.50 -0.71
CA VAL A 23 -4.91 3.04 -0.81
C VAL A 23 -5.23 2.65 -2.25
N ALA A 24 -4.42 1.77 -2.83
CA ALA A 24 -4.66 1.24 -4.17
C ALA A 24 -4.46 -0.27 -4.20
N ALA A 25 -5.28 -0.93 -5.02
CA ALA A 25 -5.09 -2.32 -5.39
C ALA A 25 -4.18 -2.38 -6.61
N CYS A 26 -3.04 -3.04 -6.46
CA CYS A 26 -2.03 -3.18 -7.49
C CYS A 26 -1.88 -4.63 -7.93
N LYS A 27 -1.48 -4.84 -9.18
CA LYS A 27 -1.05 -6.14 -9.70
C LYS A 27 0.14 -5.98 -10.63
N CYS A 28 1.00 -7.00 -10.67
CA CYS A 28 2.07 -7.07 -11.67
C CYS A 28 1.52 -7.58 -13.00
N SER A 29 2.04 -7.13 -14.14
CA SER A 29 1.48 -7.51 -15.46
C SER A 29 1.56 -9.02 -15.73
N ASN A 30 2.60 -9.68 -15.22
CA ASN A 30 2.80 -11.13 -15.35
C ASN A 30 2.19 -11.96 -14.22
N SER A 31 1.45 -11.34 -13.29
CA SER A 31 0.78 -12.01 -12.19
C SER A 31 -0.71 -11.69 -12.15
N ASN A 32 -1.51 -12.66 -11.72
CA ASN A 32 -2.92 -12.45 -11.39
C ASN A 32 -3.13 -12.14 -9.90
N GLU A 33 -2.06 -12.11 -9.12
CA GLU A 33 -2.10 -11.76 -7.71
C GLU A 33 -2.30 -10.25 -7.56
N ILE A 34 -3.32 -9.87 -6.79
CA ILE A 34 -3.63 -8.49 -6.45
C ILE A 34 -3.16 -8.27 -5.02
N PHE A 35 -2.38 -7.21 -4.81
CA PHE A 35 -1.90 -6.78 -3.50
C PHE A 35 -2.36 -5.36 -3.23
N ILE A 36 -2.56 -5.03 -1.96
CA ILE A 36 -2.99 -3.70 -1.53
C ILE A 36 -1.75 -2.93 -1.08
N LEU A 37 -1.56 -1.75 -1.66
CA LEU A 37 -0.54 -0.80 -1.24
C LEU A 37 -1.21 0.46 -0.70
N ALA A 38 -0.56 1.07 0.27
CA ALA A 38 -0.97 2.34 0.83
C ALA A 38 0.23 3.29 0.80
N GLY A 39 0.05 4.46 0.20
CA GLY A 39 1.04 5.53 0.14
C GLY A 39 0.41 6.88 0.44
N ASP A 40 1.20 7.95 0.44
CA ASP A 40 0.68 9.31 0.59
C ASP A 40 0.00 9.79 -0.71
N THR A 41 0.52 9.36 -1.87
CA THR A 41 -0.03 9.64 -3.20
C THR A 41 -0.11 8.38 -4.08
N MET A 42 -0.85 8.45 -5.20
CA MET A 42 -0.83 7.37 -6.22
C MET A 42 0.54 7.19 -6.87
N VAL A 43 1.41 8.21 -6.82
CA VAL A 43 2.78 8.11 -7.36
C VAL A 43 3.62 7.24 -6.43
N ASP A 44 3.56 7.45 -5.12
CA ASP A 44 4.27 6.61 -4.13
C ASP A 44 3.81 5.15 -4.21
N VAL A 45 2.50 4.93 -4.38
CA VAL A 45 1.96 3.59 -4.59
C VAL A 45 2.47 2.98 -5.90
N GLY A 46 2.67 3.80 -6.93
CA GLY A 46 3.26 3.37 -8.20
C GLY A 46 4.73 2.97 -8.04
N ASP A 47 5.52 3.76 -7.33
CA ASP A 47 6.95 3.46 -7.08
C ASP A 47 7.11 2.18 -6.24
N ASP A 48 6.28 1.99 -5.21
CA ASP A 48 6.25 0.78 -4.41
C ASP A 48 5.84 -0.45 -5.25
N ALA A 49 4.85 -0.29 -6.14
CA ALA A 49 4.42 -1.35 -7.04
C ALA A 49 5.49 -1.69 -8.09
N ASP A 50 6.22 -0.69 -8.59
CA ASP A 50 7.34 -0.89 -9.51
C ASP A 50 8.47 -1.66 -8.82
N GLN A 51 8.82 -1.29 -7.59
CA GLN A 51 9.81 -2.00 -6.79
C GLN A 51 9.39 -3.45 -6.51
N TRP A 52 8.09 -3.69 -6.30
CA TRP A 52 7.56 -5.04 -6.09
C TRP A 52 7.56 -5.89 -7.37
N CYS A 53 7.12 -5.31 -8.48
CA CYS A 53 6.93 -6.01 -9.74
C CYS A 53 8.21 -6.10 -10.60
N GLY A 54 9.19 -5.25 -10.35
CA GLY A 54 10.42 -5.12 -11.14
C GLY A 54 10.13 -4.84 -12.61
N ASP A 55 10.89 -5.45 -13.51
CA ASP A 55 10.77 -5.26 -14.97
C ASP A 55 9.44 -5.75 -15.58
N ASN A 56 8.56 -6.40 -14.80
CA ASN A 56 7.29 -6.93 -15.31
C ASN A 56 6.22 -5.85 -15.50
N GLY A 57 6.45 -4.63 -15.00
CA GLY A 57 5.47 -3.54 -14.98
C GLY A 57 4.28 -3.83 -14.06
N PHE A 58 3.56 -2.78 -13.68
CA PHE A 58 2.47 -2.86 -12.72
C PHE A 58 1.23 -2.11 -13.19
N LYS A 59 0.09 -2.43 -12.57
CA LYS A 59 -1.16 -1.67 -12.73
C LYS A 59 -1.81 -1.51 -11.36
N CYS A 60 -2.01 -0.26 -10.96
CA CYS A 60 -2.69 0.08 -9.71
C CYS A 60 -4.01 0.82 -9.98
N VAL A 61 -5.01 0.53 -9.18
CA VAL A 61 -6.32 1.21 -9.19
C VAL A 61 -6.64 1.62 -7.77
N LYS A 62 -7.04 2.88 -7.57
CA LYS A 62 -7.43 3.38 -6.26
C LYS A 62 -8.60 2.54 -5.72
N ALA A 63 -8.45 2.06 -4.48
CA ALA A 63 -9.44 1.24 -3.79
C ALA A 63 -10.58 2.12 -3.23
#